data_AF-A0A4W6CUQ5-F1
#
_entry.id   AF-A0A4W6CUQ5-F1
#
_cell.length_a   1.000
_cell.length_b   1.000
_cell.length_c   1.000
_cell.angle_alpha   90.00
_cell.angle_beta   90.00
_cell.angle_gamma   90.00
#
_symmetry.space_group_name_H-M   'P 1'
#
loop_
_entity.id
_entity.type
_entity.pdbx_description
1 polymer ?
#
loop_
_entity_poly.entity_id
_entity_poly.type
_entity_poly.pdbx_seq_one_letter_code
_entity_poly.pdbx_strand_id
1 'polypeptide(L)'
;MAACGRRNRPKLLFFLFGATLLGYLIFFRHNSGDVSGTKRREATGGEEVEGGEVENEKLKKPVYEKPPLDLNALGEMGRAVKLNLNGEEKRKEQESLKKNQINIYVSDRVSLHRRLPERWNPLCRELKYDYRSLPTTSVVIAFYNEAWSTLLRTVHSVLETSPDILLNEVVLVDDYSDRAHLKEPLERYLAGLKKVRLVRATKREGLVRARLLGASITTGDVLTFLDCHCECHEGWLEPLLQRIKEEPSAVVCPVIDVIEWNTFQYLGNSGEPQIGGFDWRLVFTWHPIPEYEQKRRRSPTDVIRSPTMAGGLFAVRKDYFHYLGTYDTGMEVWGGENLEFSFRIWQCGGSLEIHPCSHVGHVFPKKAPYSRSKALANSVRAAEVWMDEFKDIYYHRNPHARLEAFGDVTERRKLREKLGCKNFRWYLDNVYPDIHVPEDRPGMFGMLKNRGKINYCFDYNPVDEHVVVGQRVILYLCHGMGQNQFFEFSMDGEIRYNTREPAGCVVGDNISTYLTVQLCRKRGQVVPEDQKFVFREDGTLLHVMSQKCVQAVDQTDNGTPAPSLQPCSDSPFQKWFFEERISV
;
A
#
# COMPACT_ATOMS: atom_id res chain seq x y z
N MET A 1 -54.21 -0.04 51.96
CA MET A 1 -55.48 0.20 51.24
C MET A 1 -55.30 -0.34 49.83
N ALA A 2 -55.51 -1.63 49.53
CA ALA A 2 -56.74 -2.43 49.49
C ALA A 2 -57.75 -2.00 48.39
N ALA A 3 -57.81 -2.80 47.31
CA ALA A 3 -58.97 -3.27 46.53
C ALA A 3 -58.64 -3.33 45.02
N CYS A 4 -58.32 -4.46 44.39
CA CYS A 4 -59.09 -5.70 44.10
C CYS A 4 -59.96 -5.60 42.83
N GLY A 5 -59.78 -6.57 41.91
CA GLY A 5 -60.62 -6.74 40.72
C GLY A 5 -60.15 -7.89 39.80
N ARG A 6 -60.39 -9.14 40.22
CA ARG A 6 -60.20 -10.39 39.46
C ARG A 6 -61.57 -10.90 38.97
N ARG A 7 -61.68 -11.42 37.73
CA ARG A 7 -62.63 -12.43 37.21
C ARG A 7 -62.48 -12.46 35.67
N ASN A 8 -62.68 -13.53 34.89
CA ASN A 8 -62.80 -14.99 35.06
C ASN A 8 -62.70 -15.57 33.63
N ARG A 9 -62.13 -16.78 33.44
CA ARG A 9 -62.19 -17.62 32.20
C ARG A 9 -63.60 -18.25 32.05
N PRO A 10 -64.10 -18.77 30.88
CA PRO A 10 -63.52 -19.95 30.18
C PRO A 10 -63.80 -20.21 28.67
N LYS A 11 -62.99 -21.15 28.11
CA LYS A 11 -63.23 -22.22 27.10
C LYS A 11 -63.84 -21.88 25.71
N LEU A 12 -63.10 -22.20 24.63
CA LEU A 12 -63.25 -23.39 23.75
C LEU A 12 -62.91 -23.07 22.27
N LEU A 13 -61.90 -23.74 21.68
CA LEU A 13 -61.71 -24.11 20.26
C LEU A 13 -60.23 -24.56 20.08
N PHE A 14 -59.84 -25.81 20.33
CA PHE A 14 -59.87 -27.02 19.48
C PHE A 14 -59.01 -27.00 18.19
N PHE A 15 -58.17 -28.04 18.10
CA PHE A 15 -57.54 -28.66 16.92
C PHE A 15 -56.28 -28.04 16.29
N LEU A 16 -55.12 -28.61 16.64
CA LEU A 16 -54.16 -29.32 15.76
C LEU A 16 -52.72 -29.08 16.25
N PHE A 17 -52.09 -30.10 16.84
CA PHE A 17 -50.70 -30.51 16.64
C PHE A 17 -50.36 -31.59 17.68
N GLY A 18 -50.61 -32.84 17.30
CA GLY A 18 -50.25 -34.04 18.05
C GLY A 18 -49.84 -35.13 17.07
N ALA A 19 -48.78 -35.85 17.45
CA ALA A 19 -48.12 -36.96 16.74
C ALA A 19 -47.31 -36.51 15.50
N THR A 20 -46.03 -36.82 15.35
CA THR A 20 -45.47 -38.17 15.48
C THR A 20 -43.99 -38.14 15.89
N LEU A 21 -43.74 -38.44 17.17
CA LEU A 21 -42.45 -38.89 17.70
C LEU A 21 -42.42 -40.43 17.70
N LEU A 22 -42.79 -41.05 16.56
CA LEU A 22 -43.01 -42.49 16.41
C LEU A 22 -42.41 -43.06 15.10
N GLY A 23 -41.33 -42.47 14.59
CA GLY A 23 -40.60 -42.96 13.42
C GLY A 23 -39.21 -43.56 13.74
N TYR A 24 -38.78 -43.50 15.00
CA TYR A 24 -37.37 -43.70 15.35
C TYR A 24 -37.00 -45.13 15.80
N LEU A 25 -37.93 -46.09 15.83
CA LEU A 25 -37.67 -47.42 16.41
C LEU A 25 -38.33 -48.60 15.66
N ILE A 26 -38.39 -48.57 14.32
CA ILE A 26 -38.89 -49.72 13.53
C ILE A 26 -37.89 -50.22 12.45
N PHE A 27 -36.79 -49.53 12.17
CA PHE A 27 -35.90 -49.90 11.05
C PHE A 27 -34.58 -50.62 11.41
N PHE A 28 -34.48 -51.25 12.59
CA PHE A 28 -33.37 -52.17 12.91
C PHE A 28 -33.85 -53.44 13.64
N ARG A 29 -34.15 -54.51 12.90
CA ARG A 29 -33.66 -55.89 13.16
C ARG A 29 -34.21 -56.91 12.13
N HIS A 30 -33.30 -57.44 11.30
CA HIS A 30 -33.15 -58.83 10.78
C HIS A 30 -34.41 -59.59 10.31
N ASN A 31 -34.43 -60.30 9.17
CA ASN A 31 -33.51 -61.37 8.82
C ASN A 31 -33.77 -61.94 7.40
N SER A 32 -32.77 -62.69 6.91
CA SER A 32 -32.86 -63.84 6.00
C SER A 32 -32.94 -63.60 4.49
N GLY A 33 -32.01 -64.26 3.80
CA GLY A 33 -31.73 -64.07 2.38
C GLY A 33 -32.57 -64.92 1.44
N ASP A 34 -32.37 -64.68 0.14
CA ASP A 34 -32.30 -65.75 -0.83
C ASP A 34 -31.44 -65.33 -2.03
N VAL A 35 -30.67 -66.30 -2.53
CA VAL A 35 -29.73 -66.18 -3.65
C VAL A 35 -30.44 -66.71 -4.91
N SER A 36 -30.50 -65.93 -6.00
CA SER A 36 -30.55 -66.44 -7.38
C SER A 36 -30.66 -65.32 -8.42
N GLY A 37 -29.85 -65.38 -9.49
CA GLY A 37 -30.26 -64.87 -10.82
C GLY A 37 -29.51 -63.66 -11.43
N THR A 38 -28.23 -63.85 -11.75
CA THR A 38 -27.49 -63.26 -12.89
C THR A 38 -28.20 -62.31 -13.88
N LYS A 39 -27.67 -61.08 -14.08
CA LYS A 39 -26.89 -60.65 -15.28
C LYS A 39 -26.55 -59.15 -15.27
N ARG A 40 -25.25 -58.89 -15.46
CA ARG A 40 -24.57 -57.64 -15.81
C ARG A 40 -25.39 -56.64 -16.66
N ARG A 41 -25.37 -55.37 -16.23
CA ARG A 41 -25.05 -54.22 -17.10
C ARG A 41 -24.25 -53.20 -16.27
N GLU A 42 -22.95 -53.15 -16.54
CA GLU A 42 -22.09 -52.04 -16.13
C GLU A 42 -22.56 -50.77 -16.85
N ALA A 43 -22.72 -49.68 -16.09
CA ALA A 43 -22.77 -48.32 -16.59
C ALA A 43 -21.60 -47.56 -15.95
N THR A 44 -20.75 -47.04 -16.82
CA THR A 44 -19.54 -46.26 -16.61
C THR A 44 -19.80 -44.98 -15.80
N GLY A 45 -19.12 -44.83 -14.67
CA GLY A 45 -19.15 -43.63 -13.81
C GLY A 45 -17.77 -43.00 -13.58
N GLY A 46 -16.80 -43.25 -14.47
CA GLY A 46 -15.41 -42.79 -14.31
C GLY A 46 -14.94 -41.70 -15.28
N GLU A 47 -15.64 -41.44 -16.39
CA GLU A 47 -15.11 -40.60 -17.47
C GLU A 47 -15.41 -39.09 -17.33
N GLU A 48 -16.45 -38.68 -16.60
CA GLU A 48 -16.82 -37.25 -16.51
C GLU A 48 -15.90 -36.43 -15.60
N VAL A 49 -15.31 -37.03 -14.56
CA VAL A 49 -14.41 -36.32 -13.62
C VAL A 49 -13.01 -36.15 -14.22
N GLU A 50 -12.46 -37.19 -14.89
CA GLU A 50 -11.18 -37.10 -15.60
C GLU A 50 -11.26 -36.15 -16.82
N GLY A 51 -12.40 -36.12 -17.52
CA GLY A 51 -12.64 -35.20 -18.64
C GLY A 51 -12.61 -33.73 -18.21
N GLY A 52 -13.23 -33.40 -17.08
CA GLY A 52 -13.29 -32.04 -16.54
C GLY A 52 -11.94 -31.49 -16.08
N GLU A 53 -11.10 -32.29 -15.41
CA GLU A 53 -9.76 -31.85 -14.98
C GLU A 53 -8.82 -31.64 -16.17
N VAL A 54 -8.84 -32.54 -17.16
CA VAL A 54 -8.02 -32.42 -18.38
C VAL A 54 -8.43 -31.21 -19.22
N GLU A 55 -9.72 -30.87 -19.24
CA GLU A 55 -10.22 -29.68 -19.92
C GLU A 55 -9.79 -28.40 -19.19
N ASN A 56 -9.84 -28.38 -17.86
CA ASN A 56 -9.44 -27.21 -17.07
C ASN A 56 -7.93 -26.92 -17.16
N GLU A 57 -7.08 -27.96 -17.21
CA GLU A 57 -5.63 -27.82 -17.46
C GLU A 57 -5.33 -27.22 -18.84
N LYS A 58 -6.18 -27.49 -19.85
CA LYS A 58 -6.05 -26.83 -21.16
C LYS A 58 -6.42 -25.35 -21.11
N LEU A 59 -7.42 -24.97 -20.31
CA LEU A 59 -7.87 -23.59 -20.16
C LEU A 59 -6.88 -22.72 -19.36
N LYS A 60 -6.08 -23.35 -18.48
CA LYS A 60 -5.01 -22.69 -17.73
C LYS A 60 -3.81 -22.27 -18.60
N LYS A 61 -3.68 -22.81 -19.82
CA LYS A 61 -2.52 -22.53 -20.69
C LYS A 61 -2.37 -21.03 -20.97
N PRO A 62 -1.14 -20.49 -20.87
CA PRO A 62 -0.88 -19.08 -21.17
C PRO A 62 -0.99 -18.79 -22.68
N VAL A 63 -0.99 -17.51 -23.05
CA VAL A 63 -1.02 -17.08 -24.47
C VAL A 63 0.21 -17.60 -25.23
N TYR A 64 1.37 -17.62 -24.56
CA TYR A 64 2.62 -18.14 -25.08
C TYR A 64 3.29 -19.09 -24.09
N GLU A 65 3.81 -20.21 -24.59
CA GLU A 65 4.65 -21.10 -23.77
C GLU A 65 6.06 -20.52 -23.67
N LYS A 66 6.62 -20.50 -22.46
CA LYS A 66 8.01 -20.10 -22.24
C LYS A 66 8.96 -21.06 -22.96
N PRO A 67 10.08 -20.56 -23.52
CA PRO A 67 11.15 -21.41 -24.03
C PRO A 67 11.62 -22.45 -23.01
N PRO A 68 12.25 -23.56 -23.44
CA PRO A 68 12.78 -24.58 -22.54
C PRO A 68 13.64 -23.97 -21.42
N LEU A 69 13.48 -24.48 -20.19
CA LEU A 69 14.19 -23.99 -19.03
C LEU A 69 15.70 -24.23 -19.18
N ASP A 70 16.49 -23.17 -19.08
CA ASP A 70 17.95 -23.23 -19.03
C ASP A 70 18.46 -22.75 -17.66
N LEU A 71 18.71 -23.71 -16.75
CA LEU A 71 19.23 -23.43 -15.41
C LEU A 71 20.63 -22.81 -15.40
N ASN A 72 21.33 -22.74 -16.53
CA ASN A 72 22.62 -22.05 -16.62
C ASN A 72 22.49 -20.60 -17.11
N ALA A 73 21.31 -20.20 -17.62
CA ALA A 73 21.07 -18.85 -18.07
C ALA A 73 21.12 -17.85 -16.90
N LEU A 74 21.66 -16.66 -17.18
CA LEU A 74 21.81 -15.59 -16.20
C LEU A 74 20.44 -15.14 -15.68
N GLY A 75 20.30 -15.13 -14.35
CA GLY A 75 19.10 -14.65 -13.68
C GLY A 75 17.90 -15.60 -13.76
N GLU A 76 18.07 -16.79 -14.34
CA GLU A 76 17.02 -17.82 -14.39
C GLU A 76 16.60 -18.24 -12.97
N MET A 77 15.30 -18.48 -12.79
CA MET A 77 14.68 -18.70 -11.47
C MET A 77 14.87 -17.51 -10.51
N GLY A 78 14.95 -16.29 -11.04
CA GLY A 78 15.06 -15.05 -10.26
C GLY A 78 16.35 -14.94 -9.43
N ARG A 79 17.39 -15.70 -9.76
CA ARG A 79 18.67 -15.68 -9.02
C ARG A 79 19.43 -14.38 -9.27
N ALA A 80 20.16 -13.92 -8.25
CA ALA A 80 20.99 -12.71 -8.36
C ALA A 80 22.08 -12.88 -9.43
N VAL A 81 22.18 -11.90 -10.33
CA VAL A 81 23.24 -11.82 -11.33
C VAL A 81 24.34 -10.90 -10.84
N LYS A 82 25.56 -11.43 -10.73
CA LYS A 82 26.77 -10.67 -10.41
C LYS A 82 27.78 -10.88 -11.52
N LEU A 83 28.11 -9.81 -12.24
CA LEU A 83 29.04 -9.85 -13.36
C LEU A 83 30.42 -9.36 -12.91
N ASN A 84 31.46 -10.12 -13.25
CA ASN A 84 32.85 -9.72 -13.01
C ASN A 84 33.34 -8.84 -14.17
N LEU A 85 32.98 -7.55 -14.13
CA LEU A 85 33.25 -6.60 -15.21
C LEU A 85 34.52 -5.79 -14.94
N ASN A 86 35.28 -5.50 -16.01
CA ASN A 86 36.44 -4.60 -15.99
C ASN A 86 36.43 -3.64 -17.19
N GLY A 87 37.27 -2.60 -17.14
CA GLY A 87 37.48 -1.67 -18.25
C GLY A 87 36.19 -1.05 -18.81
N GLU A 88 35.97 -1.25 -20.12
CA GLU A 88 34.85 -0.65 -20.85
C GLU A 88 33.49 -1.18 -20.42
N GLU A 89 33.39 -2.46 -20.07
CA GLU A 89 32.14 -3.08 -19.64
C GLU A 89 31.63 -2.50 -18.32
N LYS A 90 32.55 -2.27 -17.37
CA LYS A 90 32.22 -1.63 -16.10
C LYS A 90 31.74 -0.19 -16.31
N ARG A 91 32.33 0.54 -17.25
CA ARG A 91 31.88 1.90 -17.63
C ARG A 91 30.46 1.87 -18.20
N LYS A 92 30.16 0.92 -19.11
CA LYS A 92 28.82 0.74 -19.69
C LYS A 92 27.77 0.43 -18.63
N GLU A 93 28.10 -0.43 -17.66
CA GLU A 93 27.24 -0.70 -16.50
C GLU A 93 26.94 0.57 -15.70
N GLN A 94 27.96 1.33 -15.32
CA GLN A 94 27.82 2.58 -14.56
C GLN A 94 27.00 3.64 -15.31
N GLU A 95 27.18 3.76 -16.63
CA GLU A 95 26.38 4.66 -17.46
C GLU A 95 24.92 4.24 -17.52
N SER A 96 24.65 2.93 -17.58
CA SER A 96 23.28 2.40 -17.56
C SER A 96 22.57 2.74 -16.23
N LEU A 97 23.29 2.62 -15.11
CA LEU A 97 22.82 2.97 -13.78
C LEU A 97 22.54 4.46 -13.63
N LYS A 98 23.45 5.32 -14.11
CA LYS A 98 23.27 6.77 -14.04
C LYS A 98 22.03 7.22 -14.83
N LYS A 99 21.75 6.60 -15.97
CA LYS A 99 20.63 6.95 -16.86
C LYS A 99 19.28 6.43 -16.38
N ASN A 100 19.22 5.21 -15.85
CA ASN A 100 17.95 4.53 -15.58
C ASN A 100 17.66 4.28 -14.09
N GLN A 101 18.64 4.49 -13.21
CA GLN A 101 18.56 4.09 -11.78
C GLN A 101 18.32 2.59 -11.57
N ILE A 102 18.48 1.78 -12.62
CA ILE A 102 18.36 0.33 -12.70
C ILE A 102 19.56 -0.18 -13.49
N ASN A 103 20.11 -1.34 -13.13
CA ASN A 103 21.25 -1.95 -13.82
C ASN A 103 20.79 -2.57 -15.14
N ILE A 104 20.55 -1.74 -16.14
CA ILE A 104 20.10 -2.19 -17.46
C ILE A 104 21.16 -3.05 -18.14
N TYR A 105 22.44 -2.84 -17.85
CA TYR A 105 23.51 -3.68 -18.37
C TYR A 105 23.37 -5.16 -17.92
N VAL A 106 22.95 -5.38 -16.67
CA VAL A 106 22.55 -6.71 -16.17
C VAL A 106 21.25 -7.16 -16.82
N SER A 107 20.22 -6.31 -16.83
CA SER A 107 18.91 -6.62 -17.44
C SER A 107 19.04 -7.10 -18.88
N ASP A 108 19.88 -6.48 -19.70
CA ASP A 108 20.06 -6.82 -21.11
C ASP A 108 20.67 -8.22 -21.33
N ARG A 109 21.26 -8.82 -20.28
CA ARG A 109 21.84 -10.18 -20.30
C ARG A 109 20.93 -11.22 -19.65
N VAL A 110 19.88 -10.78 -18.96
CA VAL A 110 18.86 -11.66 -18.39
C VAL A 110 17.78 -11.91 -19.44
N SER A 111 17.36 -13.16 -19.60
CA SER A 111 16.34 -13.53 -20.57
C SER A 111 15.06 -12.68 -20.41
N LEU A 112 14.44 -12.29 -21.53
CA LEU A 112 13.11 -11.67 -21.53
C LEU A 112 12.01 -12.66 -21.11
N HIS A 113 12.31 -13.96 -21.13
CA HIS A 113 11.37 -15.06 -20.91
C HIS A 113 11.67 -15.83 -19.61
N ARG A 114 12.55 -15.31 -18.74
CA ARG A 114 12.96 -16.03 -17.52
C ARG A 114 11.76 -16.43 -16.67
N ARG A 115 11.90 -17.53 -15.94
CA ARG A 115 10.94 -18.01 -14.95
C ARG A 115 11.28 -17.41 -13.58
N LEU A 116 10.25 -17.12 -12.80
CA LEU A 116 10.39 -16.79 -11.40
C LEU A 116 10.33 -18.08 -10.56
N PRO A 117 11.04 -18.14 -9.43
CA PRO A 117 10.91 -19.24 -8.50
C PRO A 117 9.56 -19.15 -7.82
N GLU A 118 9.03 -20.30 -7.42
CA GLU A 118 7.78 -20.31 -6.69
C GLU A 118 7.97 -19.75 -5.28
N ARG A 119 7.24 -18.67 -4.95
CA ARG A 119 7.42 -17.93 -3.69
C ARG A 119 6.15 -17.70 -2.88
N TRP A 120 4.96 -17.96 -3.41
CA TRP A 120 3.72 -17.81 -2.66
C TRP A 120 3.58 -18.84 -1.53
N ASN A 121 2.54 -18.70 -0.70
CA ASN A 121 2.17 -19.73 0.27
C ASN A 121 1.78 -21.04 -0.45
N PRO A 122 2.24 -22.23 -0.02
CA PRO A 122 1.90 -23.50 -0.67
C PRO A 122 0.39 -23.77 -0.82
N LEU A 123 -0.44 -23.28 0.11
CA LEU A 123 -1.90 -23.40 0.05
C LEU A 123 -2.51 -22.72 -1.19
N CYS A 124 -1.82 -21.75 -1.80
CA CYS A 124 -2.25 -21.12 -3.03
C CYS A 124 -2.33 -22.10 -4.22
N ARG A 125 -1.55 -23.20 -4.20
CA ARG A 125 -1.64 -24.26 -5.22
C ARG A 125 -2.94 -25.06 -5.16
N GLU A 126 -3.56 -25.11 -3.99
CA GLU A 126 -4.76 -25.88 -3.74
C GLU A 126 -6.02 -25.14 -4.23
N LEU A 127 -5.90 -23.83 -4.49
CA LEU A 127 -6.99 -23.04 -5.06
C LEU A 127 -7.31 -23.50 -6.47
N LYS A 128 -8.59 -23.76 -6.73
CA LYS A 128 -9.13 -24.13 -8.03
C LYS A 128 -10.05 -23.03 -8.53
N TYR A 129 -9.93 -22.72 -9.82
CA TYR A 129 -10.69 -21.68 -10.48
C TYR A 129 -11.54 -22.27 -11.60
N ASP A 130 -12.75 -21.74 -11.77
CA ASP A 130 -13.61 -22.03 -12.91
C ASP A 130 -13.35 -21.00 -14.02
N TYR A 131 -12.40 -21.32 -14.90
CA TYR A 131 -11.89 -20.42 -15.94
C TYR A 131 -12.97 -19.92 -16.91
N ARG A 132 -14.04 -20.69 -17.15
CA ARG A 132 -15.12 -20.27 -18.08
C ARG A 132 -16.01 -19.19 -17.49
N SER A 133 -16.02 -19.07 -16.17
CA SER A 133 -16.87 -18.15 -15.42
C SER A 133 -16.14 -16.90 -14.93
N LEU A 134 -14.81 -16.89 -15.03
CA LEU A 134 -14.00 -15.74 -14.65
C LEU A 134 -14.14 -14.61 -15.68
N PRO A 135 -14.12 -13.33 -15.24
CA PRO A 135 -14.16 -12.20 -16.15
C PRO A 135 -12.86 -12.12 -16.96
N THR A 136 -12.94 -11.55 -18.17
CA THR A 136 -11.74 -11.25 -18.96
C THR A 136 -11.05 -9.98 -18.46
N THR A 137 -9.74 -9.88 -18.67
CA THR A 137 -8.98 -8.68 -18.32
C THR A 137 -8.28 -8.06 -19.52
N SER A 138 -8.19 -6.74 -19.51
CA SER A 138 -7.24 -5.98 -20.32
C SER A 138 -6.12 -5.46 -19.42
N VAL A 139 -4.88 -5.88 -19.70
CA VAL A 139 -3.70 -5.43 -18.97
C VAL A 139 -3.22 -4.10 -19.56
N VAL A 140 -3.12 -3.05 -18.77
CA VAL A 140 -2.70 -1.71 -19.20
C VAL A 140 -1.35 -1.38 -18.60
N ILE A 141 -0.36 -1.13 -19.47
CA ILE A 141 1.02 -0.80 -19.08
C ILE A 141 1.39 0.55 -19.69
N ALA A 142 1.39 1.59 -18.86
CA ALA A 142 1.90 2.90 -19.26
C ALA A 142 3.42 2.94 -19.09
N PHE A 143 4.13 3.52 -20.05
CA PHE A 143 5.58 3.64 -20.00
C PHE A 143 6.06 4.99 -20.52
N TYR A 144 7.16 5.48 -19.93
CA TYR A 144 7.87 6.66 -20.40
C TYR A 144 9.37 6.42 -20.28
N ASN A 145 10.07 6.46 -21.42
CA ASN A 145 11.53 6.32 -21.48
C ASN A 145 12.09 5.04 -20.81
N GLU A 146 11.28 3.98 -20.76
CA GLU A 146 11.67 2.70 -20.16
C GLU A 146 12.80 2.02 -20.95
N ALA A 147 13.58 1.19 -20.27
CA ALA A 147 14.59 0.38 -20.95
C ALA A 147 13.94 -0.75 -21.77
N TRP A 148 14.59 -1.13 -22.87
CA TRP A 148 14.07 -2.14 -23.79
C TRP A 148 13.84 -3.49 -23.10
N SER A 149 14.83 -3.97 -22.35
CA SER A 149 14.79 -5.29 -21.72
C SER A 149 13.76 -5.39 -20.60
N THR A 150 13.58 -4.36 -19.77
CA THR A 150 12.57 -4.32 -18.70
C THR A 150 11.15 -4.25 -19.26
N LEU A 151 10.91 -3.36 -20.25
CA LEU A 151 9.61 -3.24 -20.90
C LEU A 151 9.18 -4.55 -21.56
N LEU A 152 10.04 -5.14 -22.39
CA LEU A 152 9.70 -6.37 -23.10
C LEU A 152 9.61 -7.59 -22.18
N ARG A 153 10.44 -7.66 -21.13
CA ARG A 153 10.30 -8.71 -20.12
C ARG A 153 8.96 -8.63 -19.40
N THR A 154 8.45 -7.42 -19.15
CA THR A 154 7.10 -7.23 -18.59
C THR A 154 6.03 -7.77 -19.55
N VAL A 155 6.10 -7.40 -20.84
CA VAL A 155 5.15 -7.86 -21.87
C VAL A 155 5.15 -9.38 -21.98
N HIS A 156 6.33 -9.99 -22.14
CA HIS A 156 6.46 -11.45 -22.23
C HIS A 156 6.02 -12.13 -20.96
N SER A 157 6.39 -11.60 -19.79
CA SER A 157 5.96 -12.16 -18.52
C SER A 157 4.43 -12.21 -18.40
N VAL A 158 3.72 -11.16 -18.79
CA VAL A 158 2.24 -11.16 -18.82
C VAL A 158 1.71 -12.23 -19.79
N LEU A 159 2.20 -12.24 -21.03
CA LEU A 159 1.77 -13.16 -22.08
C LEU A 159 2.03 -14.64 -21.74
N GLU A 160 3.09 -14.91 -20.97
CA GLU A 160 3.57 -16.25 -20.64
C GLU A 160 3.07 -16.77 -19.29
N THR A 161 2.37 -15.94 -18.51
CA THR A 161 1.84 -16.33 -17.19
C THR A 161 0.34 -16.07 -17.05
N SER A 162 -0.28 -15.39 -18.02
CA SER A 162 -1.73 -15.15 -18.03
C SER A 162 -2.42 -16.19 -18.91
N PRO A 163 -3.40 -16.94 -18.38
CA PRO A 163 -4.21 -17.89 -19.15
C PRO A 163 -4.86 -17.23 -20.36
N ASP A 164 -4.79 -17.87 -21.54
CA ASP A 164 -5.25 -17.28 -22.81
C ASP A 164 -6.75 -16.94 -22.79
N ILE A 165 -7.57 -17.77 -22.13
CA ILE A 165 -9.01 -17.53 -22.00
C ILE A 165 -9.34 -16.28 -21.17
N LEU A 166 -8.46 -15.86 -20.24
CA LEU A 166 -8.69 -14.75 -19.33
C LEU A 166 -8.08 -13.43 -19.84
N LEU A 167 -6.95 -13.51 -20.54
CA LEU A 167 -6.27 -12.33 -21.07
C LEU A 167 -6.91 -11.89 -22.40
N ASN A 168 -7.63 -10.79 -22.40
CA ASN A 168 -8.22 -10.22 -23.62
C ASN A 168 -7.14 -9.50 -24.46
N GLU A 169 -6.40 -8.58 -23.83
CA GLU A 169 -5.35 -7.79 -24.49
C GLU A 169 -4.35 -7.21 -23.49
N VAL A 170 -3.13 -6.93 -23.96
CA VAL A 170 -2.09 -6.13 -23.31
C VAL A 170 -1.97 -4.82 -24.07
N VAL A 171 -2.35 -3.72 -23.44
CA VAL A 171 -2.29 -2.37 -24.00
C VAL A 171 -1.10 -1.63 -23.43
N LEU A 172 -0.12 -1.39 -24.28
CA LEU A 172 1.04 -0.56 -23.98
C LEU A 172 0.71 0.89 -24.33
N VAL A 173 0.92 1.81 -23.39
CA VAL A 173 0.71 3.25 -23.59
C VAL A 173 2.03 3.99 -23.50
N ASP A 174 2.57 4.42 -24.64
CA ASP A 174 3.73 5.31 -24.71
C ASP A 174 3.33 6.73 -24.31
N ASP A 175 3.72 7.15 -23.11
CA ASP A 175 3.52 8.50 -22.58
C ASP A 175 4.57 9.48 -23.13
N TYR A 176 4.64 9.55 -24.47
CA TYR A 176 5.50 10.49 -25.19
C TYR A 176 7.00 10.31 -24.92
N SER A 177 7.48 9.06 -24.97
CA SER A 177 8.90 8.74 -24.83
C SER A 177 9.75 9.39 -25.93
N ASP A 178 11.01 9.72 -25.64
CA ASP A 178 11.96 10.32 -26.59
C ASP A 178 13.02 9.33 -27.10
N ARG A 179 13.13 8.15 -26.47
CA ARG A 179 14.15 7.17 -26.81
C ARG A 179 13.88 6.47 -28.14
N ALA A 180 14.87 6.46 -29.02
CA ALA A 180 14.76 5.91 -30.37
C ALA A 180 14.30 4.44 -30.41
N HIS A 181 14.74 3.61 -29.46
CA HIS A 181 14.32 2.20 -29.39
C HIS A 181 12.83 2.01 -29.09
N LEU A 182 12.16 3.02 -28.51
CA LEU A 182 10.72 2.95 -28.18
C LEU A 182 9.82 3.41 -29.33
N LYS A 183 10.39 3.81 -30.47
CA LYS A 183 9.65 4.26 -31.66
C LYS A 183 9.38 3.09 -32.61
N GLU A 184 9.77 3.22 -33.86
CA GLU A 184 9.60 2.19 -34.88
C GLU A 184 10.15 0.80 -34.50
N PRO A 185 11.31 0.68 -33.80
CA PRO A 185 11.81 -0.64 -33.39
C PRO A 185 10.84 -1.40 -32.48
N LEU A 186 10.18 -0.69 -31.55
CA LEU A 186 9.19 -1.27 -30.64
C LEU A 186 7.94 -1.71 -31.41
N GLU A 187 7.43 -0.88 -32.32
CA GLU A 187 6.28 -1.24 -33.17
C GLU A 187 6.54 -2.51 -33.97
N ARG A 188 7.71 -2.59 -34.63
CA ARG A 188 8.10 -3.77 -35.40
C ARG A 188 8.19 -5.03 -34.55
N TYR A 189 8.73 -4.91 -33.33
CA TYR A 189 8.84 -6.05 -32.41
C TYR A 189 7.45 -6.54 -31.97
N LEU A 190 6.57 -5.61 -31.58
CA LEU A 190 5.25 -5.92 -31.05
C LEU A 190 4.26 -6.42 -32.12
N ALA A 191 4.45 -6.07 -33.39
CA ALA A 191 3.60 -6.53 -34.50
C ALA A 191 3.55 -8.07 -34.63
N GLY A 192 4.56 -8.79 -34.13
CA GLY A 192 4.59 -10.25 -34.10
C GLY A 192 3.88 -10.90 -32.91
N LEU A 193 3.42 -10.10 -31.93
CA LEU A 193 2.81 -10.61 -30.69
C LEU A 193 1.29 -10.54 -30.75
N LYS A 194 0.64 -11.67 -30.46
CA LYS A 194 -0.82 -11.77 -30.31
C LYS A 194 -1.24 -11.01 -29.06
N LYS A 195 -2.45 -10.45 -29.12
CA LYS A 195 -3.10 -9.75 -27.99
C LYS A 195 -2.32 -8.54 -27.47
N VAL A 196 -1.35 -8.01 -28.22
CA VAL A 196 -0.64 -6.78 -27.82
C VAL A 196 -1.05 -5.62 -28.70
N ARG A 197 -1.34 -4.47 -28.08
CA ARG A 197 -1.67 -3.22 -28.76
C ARG A 197 -0.81 -2.10 -28.20
N LEU A 198 -0.16 -1.35 -29.09
CA LEU A 198 0.59 -0.16 -28.72
C LEU A 198 -0.22 1.09 -29.03
N VAL A 199 -0.32 2.00 -28.06
CA VAL A 199 -0.95 3.31 -28.18
C VAL A 199 0.05 4.38 -27.77
N ARG A 200 0.08 5.49 -28.51
CA ARG A 200 1.01 6.59 -28.26
C ARG A 200 0.26 7.87 -27.94
N ALA A 201 0.64 8.51 -26.84
CA ALA A 201 0.19 9.85 -26.53
C ALA A 201 0.81 10.87 -27.51
N THR A 202 0.08 11.94 -27.82
CA THR A 202 0.54 13.00 -28.72
C THR A 202 1.37 14.09 -28.01
N LYS A 203 1.34 14.09 -26.68
CA LYS A 203 2.11 14.96 -25.79
C LYS A 203 2.41 14.22 -24.49
N ARG A 204 3.29 14.78 -23.65
CA ARG A 204 3.54 14.20 -22.33
C ARG A 204 2.31 14.37 -21.43
N GLU A 205 1.67 13.27 -21.09
CA GLU A 205 0.44 13.23 -20.30
C GLU A 205 0.73 12.99 -18.82
N GLY A 206 1.71 12.15 -18.49
CA GLY A 206 1.95 11.67 -17.13
C GLY A 206 1.19 10.37 -16.83
N LEU A 207 1.62 9.65 -15.79
CA LEU A 207 1.20 8.27 -15.49
C LEU A 207 -0.33 8.12 -15.45
N VAL A 208 -1.00 9.02 -14.73
CA VAL A 208 -2.46 9.00 -14.55
C VAL A 208 -3.19 9.08 -15.89
N ARG A 209 -2.91 10.10 -16.69
CA ARG A 209 -3.59 10.33 -17.97
C ARG A 209 -3.22 9.28 -19.02
N ALA A 210 -1.99 8.77 -19.02
CA ALA A 210 -1.58 7.64 -19.85
C ALA A 210 -2.35 6.36 -19.50
N ARG A 211 -2.54 6.04 -18.21
CA ARG A 211 -3.38 4.92 -17.78
C ARG A 211 -4.83 5.09 -18.20
N LEU A 212 -5.38 6.30 -18.09
CA LEU A 212 -6.74 6.60 -18.55
C LEU A 212 -6.90 6.43 -20.06
N LEU A 213 -5.91 6.84 -20.85
CA LEU A 213 -5.90 6.61 -22.29
C LEU A 213 -6.02 5.11 -22.60
N GLY A 214 -5.22 4.27 -21.95
CA GLY A 214 -5.33 2.81 -22.08
C GLY A 214 -6.69 2.28 -21.62
N ALA A 215 -7.16 2.68 -20.43
CA ALA A 215 -8.44 2.23 -19.89
C ALA A 215 -9.66 2.61 -20.77
N SER A 216 -9.58 3.73 -21.50
CA SER A 216 -10.67 4.20 -22.35
C SER A 216 -10.90 3.35 -23.61
N ILE A 217 -9.86 2.66 -24.10
CA ILE A 217 -9.88 1.93 -25.38
C ILE A 217 -9.95 0.41 -25.21
N THR A 218 -9.70 -0.09 -24.00
CA THR A 218 -9.70 -1.53 -23.71
C THR A 218 -11.11 -2.10 -23.73
N THR A 219 -11.22 -3.41 -23.95
CA THR A 219 -12.53 -4.09 -24.07
C THR A 219 -12.79 -5.17 -23.03
N GLY A 220 -11.81 -5.51 -22.19
CA GLY A 220 -11.99 -6.50 -21.12
C GLY A 220 -12.92 -6.02 -20.01
N ASP A 221 -13.52 -6.99 -19.31
CA ASP A 221 -14.43 -6.73 -18.17
C ASP A 221 -13.69 -6.11 -16.98
N VAL A 222 -12.43 -6.50 -16.80
CA VAL A 222 -11.51 -6.03 -15.75
C VAL A 222 -10.35 -5.25 -16.38
N LEU A 223 -9.96 -4.16 -15.72
CA LEU A 223 -8.73 -3.44 -15.98
C LEU A 223 -7.66 -3.92 -15.00
N THR A 224 -6.54 -4.41 -15.51
CA THR A 224 -5.37 -4.75 -14.68
C THR A 224 -4.21 -3.82 -15.04
N PHE A 225 -3.84 -2.92 -14.13
CA PHE A 225 -2.73 -2.02 -14.34
C PHE A 225 -1.44 -2.66 -13.86
N LEU A 226 -0.37 -2.54 -14.65
CA LEU A 226 0.99 -2.90 -14.27
C LEU A 226 1.96 -1.80 -14.68
N ASP A 227 3.07 -1.67 -13.97
CA ASP A 227 4.19 -0.84 -14.40
C ASP A 227 5.02 -1.57 -15.46
N CYS A 228 5.86 -0.84 -16.18
CA CYS A 228 6.63 -1.35 -17.33
C CYS A 228 7.96 -2.04 -16.96
N HIS A 229 8.15 -2.38 -15.70
CA HIS A 229 9.32 -3.09 -15.17
C HIS A 229 8.87 -4.09 -14.10
N CYS A 230 7.94 -4.97 -14.51
CA CYS A 230 7.34 -6.00 -13.68
C CYS A 230 7.63 -7.40 -14.23
N GLU A 231 7.59 -8.39 -13.35
CA GLU A 231 7.63 -9.81 -13.71
C GLU A 231 6.60 -10.57 -12.88
N CYS A 232 5.65 -11.21 -13.55
CA CYS A 232 4.53 -11.90 -12.95
C CYS A 232 4.93 -13.31 -12.50
N HIS A 233 4.51 -13.69 -11.31
CA HIS A 233 4.58 -15.07 -10.84
C HIS A 233 3.58 -15.94 -11.62
N GLU A 234 3.81 -17.25 -11.70
CA GLU A 234 2.80 -18.17 -12.23
C GLU A 234 1.50 -18.05 -11.42
N GLY A 235 0.32 -18.11 -12.05
CA GLY A 235 -0.96 -18.05 -11.33
C GLY A 235 -1.29 -16.71 -10.66
N TRP A 236 -0.62 -15.62 -11.06
CA TRP A 236 -0.84 -14.30 -10.46
C TRP A 236 -2.23 -13.72 -10.78
N LEU A 237 -2.84 -14.10 -11.91
CA LEU A 237 -3.98 -13.38 -12.45
C LEU A 237 -5.33 -13.92 -11.92
N GLU A 238 -5.46 -15.24 -11.85
CA GLU A 238 -6.69 -15.92 -11.44
C GLU A 238 -7.21 -15.46 -10.07
N PRO A 239 -6.38 -15.31 -9.02
CA PRO A 239 -6.86 -14.85 -7.72
C PRO A 239 -7.45 -13.44 -7.76
N LEU A 240 -6.89 -12.54 -8.58
CA LEU A 240 -7.40 -11.17 -8.75
C LEU A 240 -8.79 -11.18 -9.42
N LEU A 241 -8.93 -11.95 -10.51
CA LEU A 241 -10.17 -12.03 -11.27
C LEU A 241 -11.27 -12.77 -10.51
N GLN A 242 -10.90 -13.83 -9.79
CA GLN A 242 -11.81 -14.56 -8.91
C GLN A 242 -12.37 -13.63 -7.84
N ARG A 243 -11.52 -12.83 -7.19
CA ARG A 243 -11.98 -11.90 -6.16
C ARG A 243 -12.92 -10.82 -6.70
N ILE A 244 -12.62 -10.25 -7.86
CA ILE A 244 -13.48 -9.24 -8.51
C ILE A 244 -14.82 -9.84 -8.97
N LYS A 245 -14.83 -11.11 -9.37
CA LYS A 245 -16.06 -11.83 -9.69
C LYS A 245 -16.95 -11.98 -8.45
N GLU A 246 -16.37 -12.29 -7.30
CA GLU A 246 -17.09 -12.43 -6.03
C GLU A 246 -17.57 -11.09 -5.47
N GLU A 247 -16.73 -10.06 -5.56
CA GLU A 247 -17.01 -8.72 -5.07
C GLU A 247 -16.67 -7.68 -6.15
N PRO A 248 -17.64 -7.30 -7.00
CA PRO A 248 -17.43 -6.35 -8.10
C PRO A 248 -16.94 -4.96 -7.68
N SER A 249 -17.15 -4.58 -6.41
CA SER A 249 -16.70 -3.31 -5.83
C SER A 249 -15.30 -3.37 -5.21
N ALA A 250 -14.64 -4.53 -5.25
CA ALA A 250 -13.28 -4.71 -4.78
C ALA A 250 -12.26 -4.23 -5.82
N VAL A 251 -11.26 -3.49 -5.33
CA VAL A 251 -10.02 -3.20 -6.05
C VAL A 251 -8.94 -4.10 -5.45
N VAL A 252 -8.33 -4.94 -6.27
CA VAL A 252 -7.49 -6.04 -5.79
C VAL A 252 -6.06 -5.88 -6.31
N CYS A 253 -5.11 -5.77 -5.39
CA CYS A 253 -3.69 -5.66 -5.66
C CYS A 253 -3.00 -7.03 -5.51
N PRO A 254 -1.99 -7.34 -6.35
CA PRO A 254 -1.05 -8.40 -6.03
C PRO A 254 -0.17 -8.00 -4.83
N VAL A 255 0.44 -8.99 -4.20
CA VAL A 255 1.67 -8.80 -3.41
C VAL A 255 2.75 -8.30 -4.37
N ILE A 256 3.34 -7.14 -4.02
CA ILE A 256 4.41 -6.53 -4.82
C ILE A 256 5.74 -7.00 -4.24
N ASP A 257 6.38 -7.93 -4.94
CA ASP A 257 7.68 -8.44 -4.55
C ASP A 257 8.80 -7.56 -5.11
N VAL A 258 9.92 -7.47 -4.39
CA VAL A 258 11.07 -6.70 -4.86
C VAL A 258 11.85 -7.51 -5.89
N ILE A 259 12.06 -6.93 -7.07
CA ILE A 259 13.17 -7.29 -7.96
C ILE A 259 14.28 -6.27 -7.72
N GLU A 260 15.41 -6.73 -7.21
CA GLU A 260 16.50 -5.84 -6.82
C GLU A 260 17.13 -5.18 -8.06
N TRP A 261 17.16 -3.84 -8.09
CA TRP A 261 17.50 -3.07 -9.30
C TRP A 261 18.92 -3.29 -9.82
N ASN A 262 19.86 -3.75 -8.97
CA ASN A 262 21.25 -3.94 -9.35
C ASN A 262 21.56 -5.33 -9.90
N THR A 263 21.00 -6.37 -9.29
CA THR A 263 21.31 -7.79 -9.53
C THR A 263 20.15 -8.55 -10.17
N PHE A 264 18.97 -7.93 -10.28
CA PHE A 264 17.74 -8.55 -10.77
C PHE A 264 17.33 -9.81 -9.99
N GLN A 265 17.73 -9.89 -8.72
CA GLN A 265 17.27 -10.95 -7.83
C GLN A 265 15.79 -10.72 -7.49
N TYR A 266 14.98 -11.76 -7.63
CA TYR A 266 13.59 -11.74 -7.17
C TYR A 266 13.53 -12.15 -5.69
N LEU A 267 12.95 -11.28 -4.87
CA LEU A 267 12.93 -11.36 -3.40
C LEU A 267 11.53 -11.66 -2.84
N GLY A 268 10.66 -12.28 -3.64
CA GLY A 268 9.36 -12.75 -3.16
C GLY A 268 9.50 -13.81 -2.06
N ASN A 269 8.54 -13.88 -1.15
CA ASN A 269 8.51 -14.83 -0.05
C ASN A 269 7.08 -15.30 0.27
N SER A 270 6.98 -16.44 0.95
CA SER A 270 5.71 -17.12 1.25
C SER A 270 5.07 -16.68 2.57
N GLY A 271 5.68 -15.69 3.23
CA GLY A 271 5.20 -15.12 4.48
C GLY A 271 4.02 -14.18 4.27
N GLU A 272 3.51 -13.66 5.39
CA GLU A 272 2.49 -12.62 5.35
C GLU A 272 3.05 -11.35 4.69
N PRO A 273 2.37 -10.79 3.67
CA PRO A 273 2.84 -9.59 3.00
C PRO A 273 2.67 -8.36 3.90
N GLN A 274 3.40 -7.30 3.57
CA GLN A 274 3.08 -5.97 4.10
C GLN A 274 1.87 -5.40 3.36
N ILE A 275 1.12 -4.52 4.04
CA ILE A 275 0.00 -3.78 3.45
C ILE A 275 0.31 -2.29 3.40
N GLY A 276 -0.47 -1.56 2.60
CA GLY A 276 -0.28 -0.15 2.35
C GLY A 276 -0.95 0.74 3.40
N GLY A 277 -0.19 1.71 3.90
CA GLY A 277 -0.66 2.82 4.72
C GLY A 277 -0.17 4.16 4.19
N PHE A 278 -0.17 5.16 5.06
CA PHE A 278 0.43 6.47 4.80
C PHE A 278 0.87 7.12 6.11
N ASP A 279 1.82 8.03 6.05
CA ASP A 279 2.10 8.96 7.15
C ASP A 279 1.43 10.31 6.94
N TRP A 280 1.38 11.14 7.97
CA TRP A 280 0.72 12.45 7.91
C TRP A 280 1.39 13.48 6.99
N ARG A 281 2.45 13.12 6.25
CA ARG A 281 2.98 13.93 5.13
C ARG A 281 2.34 13.53 3.80
N LEU A 282 1.35 12.63 3.82
CA LEU A 282 0.73 12.01 2.65
C LEU A 282 1.75 11.30 1.76
N VAL A 283 2.66 10.57 2.41
CA VAL A 283 3.59 9.65 1.77
C VAL A 283 3.15 8.23 2.07
N PHE A 284 3.09 7.40 1.03
CA PHE A 284 2.79 5.97 1.16
C PHE A 284 3.83 5.26 2.03
N THR A 285 3.38 4.37 2.91
CA THR A 285 4.23 3.56 3.78
C THR A 285 3.76 2.10 3.75
N TRP A 286 4.69 1.17 3.97
CA TRP A 286 4.36 -0.23 4.21
C TRP A 286 4.27 -0.49 5.71
N HIS A 287 3.30 -1.30 6.13
CA HIS A 287 3.20 -1.74 7.52
C HIS A 287 2.75 -3.21 7.62
N PRO A 288 3.06 -3.90 8.73
CA PRO A 288 2.57 -5.26 8.93
C PRO A 288 1.04 -5.30 9.07
N ILE A 289 0.47 -6.47 8.78
CA ILE A 289 -0.96 -6.72 8.94
C ILE A 289 -1.34 -6.59 10.43
N PRO A 290 -2.30 -5.74 10.80
CA PRO A 290 -2.73 -5.59 12.18
C PRO A 290 -3.50 -6.82 12.68
N GLU A 291 -3.52 -7.01 13.99
CA GLU A 291 -4.05 -8.22 14.63
C GLU A 291 -5.54 -8.46 14.32
N TYR A 292 -6.36 -7.41 14.24
CA TYR A 292 -7.79 -7.57 13.90
C TYR A 292 -7.99 -8.09 12.49
N GLU A 293 -7.14 -7.69 11.54
CA GLU A 293 -7.24 -8.14 10.15
C GLU A 293 -6.71 -9.56 10.00
N GLN A 294 -5.67 -9.94 10.76
CA GLN A 294 -5.24 -11.34 10.86
C GLN A 294 -6.37 -12.24 11.40
N LYS A 295 -7.06 -11.81 12.47
CA LYS A 295 -8.19 -12.55 13.07
C LYS A 295 -9.43 -12.63 12.19
N ARG A 296 -9.63 -11.68 11.27
CA ARG A 296 -10.76 -11.68 10.32
C ARG A 296 -10.62 -12.80 9.28
N ARG A 297 -9.38 -13.12 8.90
CA ARG A 297 -9.06 -14.12 7.87
C ARG A 297 -9.17 -15.53 8.44
N ARG A 298 -9.67 -16.46 7.63
CA ARG A 298 -9.79 -17.89 7.95
C ARG A 298 -8.56 -18.66 7.48
N SER A 299 -7.94 -18.20 6.40
CA SER A 299 -6.76 -18.81 5.79
C SER A 299 -5.69 -17.75 5.47
N PRO A 300 -4.39 -18.10 5.50
CA PRO A 300 -3.31 -17.26 4.94
C PRO A 300 -3.46 -16.96 3.44
N THR A 301 -4.36 -17.63 2.73
CA THR A 301 -4.68 -17.35 1.33
C THR A 301 -5.78 -16.31 1.15
N ASP A 302 -6.53 -15.98 2.20
CA ASP A 302 -7.63 -15.02 2.12
C ASP A 302 -7.09 -13.61 1.85
N VAL A 303 -7.84 -12.83 1.07
CA VAL A 303 -7.54 -11.42 0.80
C VAL A 303 -7.37 -10.62 2.09
N ILE A 304 -6.47 -9.64 2.05
CA ILE A 304 -6.13 -8.76 3.17
C ILE A 304 -6.62 -7.36 2.84
N ARG A 305 -7.44 -6.75 3.70
CA ARG A 305 -7.86 -5.36 3.54
C ARG A 305 -6.67 -4.43 3.76
N SER A 306 -6.45 -3.51 2.82
CA SER A 306 -5.33 -2.57 2.85
C SER A 306 -5.86 -1.14 2.88
N PRO A 307 -5.46 -0.31 3.87
CA PRO A 307 -5.85 1.11 3.90
C PRO A 307 -5.53 1.85 2.61
N THR A 308 -4.33 1.63 2.07
CA THR A 308 -3.87 2.24 0.82
C THR A 308 -3.23 1.22 -0.11
N MET A 309 -2.98 1.63 -1.36
CA MET A 309 -2.21 0.87 -2.34
C MET A 309 -0.90 1.59 -2.68
N ALA A 310 0.11 0.83 -3.12
CA ALA A 310 1.31 1.40 -3.71
C ALA A 310 1.01 2.14 -5.04
N GLY A 311 -0.05 1.74 -5.75
CA GLY A 311 -0.62 2.43 -6.92
C GLY A 311 -0.15 1.92 -8.28
N GLY A 312 0.95 1.18 -8.34
CA GLY A 312 1.53 0.62 -9.57
C GLY A 312 0.71 -0.52 -10.19
N LEU A 313 0.20 -1.39 -9.33
CA LEU A 313 -0.29 -2.72 -9.70
C LEU A 313 -1.63 -3.01 -9.01
N PHE A 314 -2.70 -3.15 -9.78
CA PHE A 314 -4.02 -3.53 -9.28
C PHE A 314 -4.97 -3.94 -10.41
N ALA A 315 -5.97 -4.73 -10.06
CA ALA A 315 -7.10 -5.09 -10.90
C ALA A 315 -8.39 -4.46 -10.37
N VAL A 316 -9.26 -4.01 -11.28
CA VAL A 316 -10.56 -3.41 -10.94
C VAL A 316 -11.56 -3.68 -12.06
N ARG A 317 -12.82 -3.95 -11.71
CA ARG A 317 -13.90 -4.07 -12.70
C ARG A 317 -14.05 -2.75 -13.47
N LYS A 318 -14.09 -2.80 -14.80
CA LYS A 318 -14.01 -1.61 -15.65
C LYS A 318 -15.16 -0.63 -15.39
N ASP A 319 -16.38 -1.12 -15.32
CA ASP A 319 -17.57 -0.30 -15.02
C ASP A 319 -17.50 0.33 -13.62
N TYR A 320 -16.99 -0.38 -12.62
CA TYR A 320 -16.78 0.14 -11.29
C TYR A 320 -15.69 1.22 -11.24
N PHE A 321 -14.60 1.04 -11.99
CA PHE A 321 -13.58 2.08 -12.16
C PHE A 321 -14.15 3.37 -12.77
N HIS A 322 -15.06 3.25 -13.75
CA HIS A 322 -15.77 4.40 -14.31
C HIS A 322 -16.79 4.99 -13.34
N TYR A 323 -17.52 4.16 -12.60
CA TYR A 323 -18.46 4.58 -11.56
C TYR A 323 -17.78 5.42 -10.48
N LEU A 324 -16.60 5.01 -10.04
CA LEU A 324 -15.76 5.77 -9.09
C LEU A 324 -15.10 7.02 -9.72
N GLY A 325 -15.45 7.40 -10.95
CA GLY A 325 -14.90 8.58 -11.62
C GLY A 325 -13.41 8.46 -11.92
N THR A 326 -12.96 7.25 -12.27
CA THR A 326 -11.61 6.91 -12.75
C THR A 326 -10.50 7.50 -11.89
N TYR A 327 -9.58 8.29 -12.46
CA TYR A 327 -8.59 9.08 -11.72
C TYR A 327 -8.92 10.58 -11.80
N ASP A 328 -8.40 11.35 -10.85
CA ASP A 328 -8.38 12.81 -10.96
C ASP A 328 -7.45 13.25 -12.10
N THR A 329 -8.04 13.69 -13.21
CA THR A 329 -7.32 14.13 -14.42
C THR A 329 -6.49 15.40 -14.21
N GLY A 330 -6.74 16.14 -13.12
CA GLY A 330 -5.93 17.29 -12.71
C GLY A 330 -4.60 16.92 -12.06
N MET A 331 -4.37 15.65 -11.73
CA MET A 331 -3.06 15.19 -11.24
C MET A 331 -2.04 15.10 -12.38
N GLU A 332 -0.83 15.55 -12.09
CA GLU A 332 0.24 15.67 -13.08
C GLU A 332 1.41 14.73 -12.80
N VAL A 333 1.94 14.13 -13.87
CA VAL A 333 3.18 13.32 -13.89
C VAL A 333 3.15 12.08 -12.98
N TRP A 334 3.31 12.25 -11.67
CA TRP A 334 3.43 11.17 -10.69
C TRP A 334 3.22 11.67 -9.25
N GLY A 335 2.62 10.83 -8.40
CA GLY A 335 2.56 10.99 -6.96
C GLY A 335 1.18 11.45 -6.49
N GLY A 336 0.72 10.93 -5.35
CA GLY A 336 -0.55 11.29 -4.72
C GLY A 336 -1.78 10.54 -5.24
N GLU A 337 -1.75 10.05 -6.48
CA GLU A 337 -2.90 9.37 -7.12
C GLU A 337 -3.28 8.07 -6.42
N ASN A 338 -2.29 7.37 -5.87
CA ASN A 338 -2.48 6.10 -5.17
C ASN A 338 -3.23 6.32 -3.84
N LEU A 339 -2.89 7.38 -3.09
CA LEU A 339 -3.58 7.75 -1.85
C LEU A 339 -4.99 8.28 -2.14
N GLU A 340 -5.11 9.18 -3.11
CA GLU A 340 -6.41 9.75 -3.53
C GLU A 340 -7.40 8.68 -3.95
N PHE A 341 -6.94 7.70 -4.75
CA PHE A 341 -7.79 6.60 -5.17
C PHE A 341 -8.12 5.66 -4.01
N SER A 342 -7.16 5.37 -3.13
CA SER A 342 -7.40 4.54 -1.93
C SER A 342 -8.48 5.13 -1.03
N PHE A 343 -8.38 6.43 -0.73
CA PHE A 343 -9.35 7.15 0.08
C PHE A 343 -10.74 7.13 -0.56
N ARG A 344 -10.81 7.34 -1.88
CA ARG A 344 -12.06 7.28 -2.64
C ARG A 344 -12.70 5.89 -2.59
N ILE A 345 -11.94 4.83 -2.87
CA ILE A 345 -12.48 3.46 -2.91
C ILE A 345 -13.19 3.16 -1.59
N TRP A 346 -12.51 3.37 -0.48
CA TRP A 346 -13.04 3.10 0.85
C TRP A 346 -14.21 4.02 1.23
N GLN A 347 -14.02 5.34 1.10
CA GLN A 347 -15.07 6.30 1.50
C GLN A 347 -16.34 6.15 0.66
N CYS A 348 -16.23 5.72 -0.60
CA CYS A 348 -17.36 5.58 -1.52
C CYS A 348 -17.92 4.15 -1.60
N GLY A 349 -17.58 3.28 -0.63
CA GLY A 349 -18.28 2.02 -0.38
C GLY A 349 -17.65 0.75 -1.00
N GLY A 350 -16.49 0.86 -1.63
CA GLY A 350 -15.72 -0.31 -2.10
C GLY A 350 -14.77 -0.86 -1.05
N SER A 351 -13.95 -1.82 -1.46
CA SER A 351 -12.82 -2.33 -0.69
C SER A 351 -11.53 -2.29 -1.49
N LEU A 352 -10.42 -2.07 -0.79
CA LEU A 352 -9.07 -2.18 -1.33
C LEU A 352 -8.36 -3.35 -0.65
N GLU A 353 -7.90 -4.30 -1.46
CA GLU A 353 -7.49 -5.61 -0.96
C GLU A 353 -6.17 -6.05 -1.59
N ILE A 354 -5.32 -6.71 -0.84
CA ILE A 354 -4.13 -7.40 -1.34
C ILE A 354 -4.43 -8.90 -1.35
N HIS A 355 -4.19 -9.56 -2.47
CA HIS A 355 -4.41 -11.00 -2.61
C HIS A 355 -3.10 -11.78 -2.40
N PRO A 356 -2.93 -12.55 -1.30
CA PRO A 356 -1.67 -13.24 -0.99
C PRO A 356 -1.22 -14.27 -2.03
N CYS A 357 -2.15 -14.84 -2.80
CA CYS A 357 -1.81 -15.77 -3.88
C CYS A 357 -1.48 -15.10 -5.23
N SER A 358 -1.58 -13.78 -5.34
CA SER A 358 -1.19 -13.04 -6.54
C SER A 358 0.13 -12.32 -6.27
N HIS A 359 1.19 -12.72 -6.97
CA HIS A 359 2.53 -12.16 -6.79
C HIS A 359 3.03 -11.53 -8.09
N VAL A 360 3.49 -10.29 -8.01
CA VAL A 360 4.14 -9.60 -9.13
C VAL A 360 5.41 -8.92 -8.62
N GLY A 361 6.54 -9.32 -9.18
CA GLY A 361 7.82 -8.67 -8.95
C GLY A 361 7.85 -7.29 -9.61
N HIS A 362 8.39 -6.31 -8.90
CA HIS A 362 8.57 -4.93 -9.37
C HIS A 362 10.02 -4.49 -9.17
N VAL A 363 10.63 -3.90 -10.20
CA VAL A 363 11.98 -3.34 -10.10
C VAL A 363 11.92 -1.96 -9.43
N PHE A 364 12.17 -1.91 -8.12
CA PHE A 364 12.24 -0.64 -7.39
C PHE A 364 13.55 0.09 -7.74
N PRO A 365 13.50 1.22 -8.48
CA PRO A 365 14.72 1.89 -8.93
C PRO A 365 15.48 2.48 -7.74
N LYS A 366 16.80 2.62 -7.87
CA LYS A 366 17.67 3.19 -6.82
C LYS A 366 17.21 4.56 -6.34
N LYS A 367 16.73 5.38 -7.27
CA LYS A 367 16.13 6.71 -7.06
C LYS A 367 15.05 6.92 -8.12
N ALA A 368 14.20 7.91 -7.91
CA ALA A 368 13.23 8.32 -8.91
C ALA A 368 13.93 8.60 -10.27
N PRO A 369 13.56 7.90 -11.36
CA PRO A 369 14.21 8.09 -12.66
C PRO A 369 13.71 9.33 -13.43
N TYR A 370 12.75 10.06 -12.87
CA TYR A 370 12.15 11.26 -13.44
C TYR A 370 11.78 12.27 -12.33
N SER A 371 11.52 13.53 -12.73
CA SER A 371 11.12 14.59 -11.80
C SER A 371 9.81 14.25 -11.09
N ARG A 372 9.78 14.48 -9.76
CA ARG A 372 8.61 14.30 -8.89
C ARG A 372 8.06 15.63 -8.37
N SER A 373 8.34 16.74 -9.07
CA SER A 373 7.96 18.09 -8.63
C SER A 373 6.46 18.32 -8.43
N LYS A 374 5.61 17.48 -9.03
CA LYS A 374 4.14 17.59 -8.95
C LYS A 374 3.50 16.74 -7.84
N ALA A 375 4.27 15.90 -7.15
CA ALA A 375 3.75 15.06 -6.08
C ALA A 375 3.11 15.89 -4.95
N LEU A 376 3.69 17.06 -4.63
CA LEU A 376 3.13 17.95 -3.62
C LEU A 376 1.75 18.47 -4.00
N ALA A 377 1.62 19.06 -5.20
CA ALA A 377 0.34 19.57 -5.71
C ALA A 377 -0.73 18.47 -5.77
N ASN A 378 -0.37 17.27 -6.25
CA ASN A 378 -1.29 16.14 -6.32
C ASN A 378 -1.75 15.68 -4.92
N SER A 379 -0.84 15.61 -3.93
CA SER A 379 -1.21 15.29 -2.55
C SER A 379 -2.12 16.35 -1.94
N VAL A 380 -1.93 17.63 -2.26
CA VAL A 380 -2.84 18.71 -1.84
C VAL A 380 -4.24 18.51 -2.46
N ARG A 381 -4.34 18.15 -3.74
CA ARG A 381 -5.64 17.80 -4.36
C ARG A 381 -6.33 16.66 -3.63
N ALA A 382 -5.60 15.62 -3.26
CA ALA A 382 -6.12 14.50 -2.48
C ALA A 382 -6.65 14.96 -1.11
N ALA A 383 -5.86 15.76 -0.39
CA ALA A 383 -6.22 16.30 0.92
C ALA A 383 -7.48 17.17 0.86
N GLU A 384 -7.54 18.09 -0.10
CA GLU A 384 -8.64 19.05 -0.27
C GLU A 384 -9.98 18.44 -0.67
N VAL A 385 -9.98 17.20 -1.16
CA VAL A 385 -11.20 16.48 -1.56
C VAL A 385 -11.60 15.43 -0.53
N TRP A 386 -10.65 14.73 0.08
CA TRP A 386 -10.92 13.47 0.78
C TRP A 386 -10.61 13.46 2.27
N MET A 387 -9.91 14.46 2.81
CA MET A 387 -9.41 14.42 4.20
C MET A 387 -10.20 15.29 5.21
N ASP A 388 -11.20 16.04 4.75
CA ASP A 388 -12.03 16.90 5.62
C ASP A 388 -11.16 17.79 6.55
N GLU A 389 -11.44 17.84 7.84
CA GLU A 389 -10.66 18.58 8.84
C GLU A 389 -9.24 18.02 9.06
N PHE A 390 -8.99 16.74 8.73
CA PHE A 390 -7.70 16.09 8.98
C PHE A 390 -6.60 16.54 8.00
N LYS A 391 -6.95 17.29 6.95
CA LYS A 391 -5.96 17.91 6.05
C LYS A 391 -5.06 18.91 6.77
N ASP A 392 -5.53 19.51 7.86
CA ASP A 392 -4.73 20.47 8.63
C ASP A 392 -3.52 19.79 9.28
N ILE A 393 -3.66 18.54 9.72
CA ILE A 393 -2.56 17.70 10.24
C ILE A 393 -1.45 17.54 9.19
N TYR A 394 -1.84 17.37 7.92
CA TYR A 394 -0.91 17.33 6.79
C TYR A 394 -0.22 18.68 6.58
N TYR A 395 -0.99 19.76 6.58
CA TYR A 395 -0.44 21.10 6.40
C TYR A 395 0.48 21.55 7.55
N HIS A 396 0.25 21.07 8.78
CA HIS A 396 1.14 21.33 9.92
C HIS A 396 2.53 20.70 9.71
N ARG A 397 2.58 19.46 9.20
CA ARG A 397 3.82 18.70 8.97
C ARG A 397 4.52 19.05 7.68
N ASN A 398 3.79 19.59 6.70
CA ASN A 398 4.32 20.07 5.44
C ASN A 398 3.83 21.51 5.13
N PRO A 399 4.40 22.54 5.79
CA PRO A 399 3.93 23.92 5.64
C PRO A 399 3.94 24.44 4.19
N HIS A 400 4.88 23.96 3.37
CA HIS A 400 4.98 24.32 1.95
C HIS A 400 3.74 23.91 1.14
N ALA A 401 3.03 22.85 1.56
CA ALA A 401 1.82 22.38 0.88
C ALA A 401 0.69 23.42 0.87
N ARG A 402 0.67 24.37 1.83
CA ARG A 402 -0.32 25.45 1.86
C ARG A 402 -0.16 26.48 0.75
N LEU A 403 1.07 26.63 0.25
CA LEU A 403 1.41 27.59 -0.80
C LEU A 403 1.36 26.95 -2.19
N GLU A 404 1.23 25.62 -2.26
CA GLU A 404 1.29 24.89 -3.51
C GLU A 404 0.00 25.10 -4.31
N ALA A 405 0.15 25.55 -5.56
CA ALA A 405 -0.98 25.69 -6.47
C ALA A 405 -1.45 24.31 -6.94
N PHE A 406 -2.63 23.90 -6.49
CA PHE A 406 -3.18 22.56 -6.78
C PHE A 406 -4.31 22.56 -7.82
N GLY A 407 -4.71 23.73 -8.33
CA GLY A 407 -5.76 23.88 -9.35
C GLY A 407 -7.18 23.70 -8.82
N ASP A 408 -8.15 23.52 -9.73
CA ASP A 408 -9.56 23.34 -9.37
C ASP A 408 -9.87 21.86 -9.03
N VAL A 409 -10.59 21.65 -7.92
CA VAL A 409 -11.04 20.34 -7.43
C VAL A 409 -12.57 20.24 -7.34
N THR A 410 -13.30 21.22 -7.88
CA THR A 410 -14.76 21.31 -7.82
C THR A 410 -15.46 20.04 -8.33
N GLU A 411 -15.05 19.53 -9.49
CA GLU A 411 -15.65 18.31 -10.06
C GLU A 411 -15.38 17.06 -9.21
N ARG A 412 -14.23 17.01 -8.50
CA ARG A 412 -13.91 15.91 -7.59
C ARG A 412 -14.76 15.96 -6.31
N ARG A 413 -15.05 17.16 -5.80
CA ARG A 413 -15.98 17.37 -4.68
C ARG A 413 -17.42 16.98 -5.06
N LYS A 414 -17.90 17.42 -6.24
CA LYS A 414 -19.21 17.01 -6.76
C LYS A 414 -19.33 15.50 -6.94
N LEU A 415 -18.26 14.83 -7.41
CA LEU A 415 -18.22 13.37 -7.50
C LEU A 415 -18.38 12.72 -6.12
N ARG A 416 -17.63 13.21 -5.11
CA ARG A 416 -17.72 12.72 -3.73
C ARG A 416 -19.14 12.85 -3.15
N GLU A 417 -19.78 14.00 -3.38
CA GLU A 417 -21.18 14.24 -2.98
C GLU A 417 -22.15 13.32 -3.72
N LYS A 418 -22.02 13.20 -5.05
CA LYS A 418 -22.87 12.36 -5.90
C LYS A 418 -22.85 10.90 -5.49
N LEU A 419 -21.69 10.39 -5.09
CA LEU A 419 -21.50 9.00 -4.67
C LEU A 419 -21.92 8.76 -3.20
N GLY A 420 -22.29 9.81 -2.46
CA GLY A 420 -22.67 9.69 -1.05
C GLY A 420 -21.54 9.16 -0.17
N CYS A 421 -20.30 9.53 -0.48
CA CYS A 421 -19.13 8.98 0.20
C CYS A 421 -19.09 9.41 1.67
N LYS A 422 -18.58 8.52 2.51
CA LYS A 422 -18.34 8.75 3.94
C LYS A 422 -17.23 9.79 4.14
N ASN A 423 -17.12 10.30 5.36
CA ASN A 423 -16.08 11.27 5.72
C ASN A 423 -14.75 10.58 6.09
N PHE A 424 -13.67 11.36 6.18
CA PHE A 424 -12.35 10.84 6.49
C PHE A 424 -12.24 10.30 7.91
N ARG A 425 -13.03 10.85 8.85
CA ARG A 425 -13.14 10.29 10.20
C ARG A 425 -13.60 8.85 10.18
N TRP A 426 -14.64 8.53 9.39
CA TRP A 426 -15.10 7.16 9.20
C TRP A 426 -13.99 6.27 8.63
N TYR A 427 -13.21 6.78 7.67
CA TYR A 427 -12.06 6.04 7.11
C TYR A 427 -11.02 5.71 8.20
N LEU A 428 -10.63 6.67 9.03
CA LEU A 428 -9.70 6.43 10.14
C LEU A 428 -10.26 5.43 11.16
N ASP A 429 -11.54 5.56 11.52
CA ASP A 429 -12.16 4.71 12.54
C ASP A 429 -12.43 3.27 12.06
N ASN A 430 -12.67 3.06 10.76
CA ASN A 430 -13.16 1.78 10.23
C ASN A 430 -12.18 1.07 9.29
N VAL A 431 -11.28 1.81 8.65
CA VAL A 431 -10.33 1.27 7.66
C VAL A 431 -8.92 1.29 8.19
N TYR A 432 -8.52 2.37 8.88
CA TYR A 432 -7.15 2.51 9.39
C TYR A 432 -7.06 2.91 10.87
N PRO A 433 -7.67 2.13 11.80
CA PRO A 433 -7.71 2.49 13.22
C PRO A 433 -6.35 2.46 13.94
N ASP A 434 -5.35 1.81 13.34
CA ASP A 434 -3.99 1.71 13.91
C ASP A 434 -3.14 2.96 13.71
N ILE A 435 -3.50 3.83 12.76
CA ILE A 435 -2.76 5.08 12.58
C ILE A 435 -3.00 5.97 13.80
N HIS A 436 -1.91 6.46 14.39
CA HIS A 436 -2.02 7.47 15.42
C HIS A 436 -2.47 8.78 14.75
N VAL A 437 -3.58 9.35 15.22
CA VAL A 437 -4.06 10.66 14.77
C VAL A 437 -3.51 11.70 15.75
N PRO A 438 -2.63 12.61 15.30
CA PRO A 438 -2.15 13.72 16.11
C PRO A 438 -3.27 14.63 16.61
N GLU A 439 -3.06 15.22 17.77
CA GLU A 439 -4.02 16.14 18.38
C GLU A 439 -3.84 17.55 17.82
N ASP A 440 -2.60 17.95 17.54
CA ASP A 440 -2.19 19.27 17.05
C ASP A 440 -2.95 20.41 17.76
N ARG A 441 -2.97 20.37 19.10
CA ARG A 441 -3.70 21.36 19.91
C ARG A 441 -3.12 22.77 19.68
N PRO A 442 -3.96 23.81 19.51
CA PRO A 442 -3.48 25.18 19.29
C PRO A 442 -2.44 25.62 20.33
N GLY A 443 -1.28 26.09 19.86
CA GLY A 443 -0.17 26.51 20.72
C GLY A 443 0.66 25.38 21.33
N MET A 444 0.44 24.13 20.92
CA MET A 444 1.13 22.94 21.44
C MET A 444 1.81 22.11 20.33
N PHE A 445 2.04 22.69 19.15
CA PHE A 445 2.78 22.04 18.07
C PHE A 445 3.55 23.06 17.21
N GLY A 446 4.47 22.56 16.39
CA GLY A 446 5.32 23.35 15.51
C GLY A 446 6.76 23.40 16.02
N MET A 447 7.40 24.56 15.89
CA MET A 447 8.74 24.76 16.41
C MET A 447 8.72 25.02 17.91
N LEU A 448 9.46 24.23 18.68
CA LEU A 448 9.61 24.46 20.13
C LEU A 448 10.79 25.42 20.39
N LYS A 449 10.47 26.70 20.60
CA LYS A 449 11.40 27.83 20.72
C LYS A 449 11.77 28.13 22.17
N ASN A 450 13.00 28.62 22.37
CA ASN A 450 13.47 29.12 23.66
C ASN A 450 13.28 30.64 23.80
N ARG A 451 12.92 31.14 24.99
CA ARG A 451 12.80 32.59 25.25
C ARG A 451 14.15 33.26 25.53
N GLY A 452 15.09 32.58 26.20
CA GLY A 452 16.41 33.13 26.54
C GLY A 452 17.41 33.08 25.38
N LYS A 453 17.40 31.98 24.63
CA LYS A 453 18.23 31.76 23.44
C LYS A 453 17.42 32.08 22.18
N ILE A 454 17.39 33.36 21.83
CA ILE A 454 16.60 33.92 20.72
C ILE A 454 16.91 33.18 19.41
N ASN A 455 15.86 32.86 18.65
CA ASN A 455 15.93 32.16 17.35
C ASN A 455 16.50 30.74 17.38
N TYR A 456 16.58 30.09 18.56
CA TYR A 456 16.90 28.67 18.65
C TYR A 456 15.68 27.82 18.98
N CYS A 457 15.58 26.69 18.27
CA CYS A 457 14.51 25.73 18.31
C CYS A 457 15.04 24.35 18.68
N PHE A 458 14.20 23.49 19.26
CA PHE A 458 14.46 22.06 19.27
C PHE A 458 14.66 21.58 17.83
N ASP A 459 15.67 20.75 17.63
CA ASP A 459 16.01 20.17 16.34
C ASP A 459 16.42 18.71 16.54
N TYR A 460 15.84 17.83 15.74
CA TYR A 460 16.14 16.41 15.78
C TYR A 460 16.37 15.86 14.38
N ASN A 461 17.59 15.39 14.15
CA ASN A 461 18.00 14.73 12.92
C ASN A 461 18.50 13.32 13.23
N PRO A 462 17.73 12.27 12.90
CA PRO A 462 18.19 10.90 13.07
C PRO A 462 19.37 10.59 12.12
N VAL A 463 20.16 9.57 12.45
CA VAL A 463 21.32 9.14 11.64
C VAL A 463 20.89 8.62 10.28
N ASP A 464 19.77 7.89 10.27
CA ASP A 464 19.12 7.34 9.11
C ASP A 464 17.63 7.70 9.20
N GLU A 465 17.03 8.06 8.08
CA GLU A 465 15.59 8.33 8.01
C GLU A 465 14.72 7.14 8.45
N HIS A 466 15.27 5.91 8.42
CA HIS A 466 14.63 4.69 8.88
C HIS A 466 14.89 4.37 10.37
N VAL A 467 15.82 5.05 11.02
CA VAL A 467 16.19 4.82 12.43
C VAL A 467 15.90 6.08 13.24
N VAL A 468 14.64 6.21 13.68
CA VAL A 468 14.14 7.40 14.40
C VAL A 468 14.74 7.53 15.80
N VAL A 469 15.31 6.48 16.40
CA VAL A 469 15.70 6.46 17.82
C VAL A 469 17.19 6.67 18.08
N GLY A 470 17.49 7.15 19.29
CA GLY A 470 18.82 7.05 19.89
C GLY A 470 19.74 8.26 19.71
N GLN A 471 19.35 9.26 18.90
CA GLN A 471 20.12 10.51 18.82
C GLN A 471 19.65 11.52 19.88
N ARG A 472 20.54 12.46 20.19
CA ARG A 472 20.23 13.59 21.08
C ARG A 472 19.42 14.63 20.32
N VAL A 473 18.45 15.24 21.01
CA VAL A 473 17.83 16.49 20.57
C VAL A 473 18.85 17.60 20.75
N ILE A 474 18.99 18.48 19.76
CA ILE A 474 19.88 19.63 19.81
C ILE A 474 19.08 20.93 19.74
N LEU A 475 19.77 22.06 19.84
CA LEU A 475 19.22 23.36 19.49
C LEU A 475 19.86 23.88 18.20
N TYR A 476 19.02 24.26 17.26
CA TYR A 476 19.45 24.84 15.99
C TYR A 476 18.67 26.12 15.67
N LEU A 477 19.15 26.89 14.69
CA LEU A 477 18.46 28.08 14.23
C LEU A 477 17.10 27.70 13.66
N CYS A 478 16.06 28.38 14.13
CA CYS A 478 14.69 28.16 13.68
C CYS A 478 14.54 28.51 12.19
N HIS A 479 14.03 27.58 11.38
CA HIS A 479 13.89 27.78 9.93
C HIS A 479 12.46 27.60 9.41
N GLY A 480 11.51 27.11 10.21
CA GLY A 480 10.08 27.08 9.85
C GLY A 480 9.71 26.09 8.73
N MET A 481 10.61 25.16 8.38
CA MET A 481 10.39 24.18 7.30
C MET A 481 9.68 22.90 7.78
N GLY A 482 9.35 22.81 9.07
CA GLY A 482 8.82 21.58 9.70
C GLY A 482 9.90 20.50 9.85
N GLN A 483 9.58 19.25 9.48
CA GLN A 483 10.51 18.10 9.48
C GLN A 483 11.25 17.92 10.81
N ASN A 484 12.56 18.21 10.84
CA ASN A 484 13.47 18.09 11.98
C ASN A 484 13.15 19.05 13.13
N GLN A 485 12.42 20.14 12.87
CA GLN A 485 12.02 21.14 13.88
C GLN A 485 10.54 21.10 14.23
N PHE A 486 9.79 20.10 13.76
CA PHE A 486 8.39 19.94 14.09
C PHE A 486 8.22 18.99 15.27
N PHE A 487 7.65 19.51 16.35
CA PHE A 487 7.30 18.75 17.55
C PHE A 487 5.85 19.02 17.94
N GLU A 488 5.22 18.08 18.63
CA GLU A 488 3.89 18.19 19.22
C GLU A 488 3.97 17.87 20.71
N PHE A 489 3.23 18.59 21.55
CA PHE A 489 3.06 18.26 22.96
C PHE A 489 1.70 17.61 23.22
N SER A 490 1.71 16.30 23.50
CA SER A 490 0.49 15.49 23.69
C SER A 490 -0.24 15.81 24.99
N MET A 491 -1.53 15.45 25.09
CA MET A 491 -2.28 15.52 26.34
C MET A 491 -1.68 14.63 27.45
N ASP A 492 -1.00 13.55 27.08
CA ASP A 492 -0.36 12.63 28.02
C ASP A 492 0.99 13.14 28.55
N GLY A 493 1.44 14.30 28.06
CA GLY A 493 2.67 14.98 28.51
C GLY A 493 3.92 14.56 27.75
N GLU A 494 3.80 14.03 26.53
CA GLU A 494 4.97 13.67 25.71
C GLU A 494 5.32 14.81 24.75
N ILE A 495 6.61 15.01 24.50
CA ILE A 495 7.09 15.82 23.37
C ILE A 495 7.36 14.87 22.21
N ARG A 496 6.51 14.91 21.19
CA ARG A 496 6.49 13.98 20.06
C ARG A 496 7.18 14.58 18.84
N TYR A 497 8.10 13.82 18.27
CA TYR A 497 8.66 13.99 16.93
C TYR A 497 7.89 13.08 15.97
N ASN A 498 6.81 13.59 15.40
CA ASN A 498 5.83 12.81 14.63
C ASN A 498 5.54 13.38 13.23
N THR A 499 6.53 14.03 12.62
CA THR A 499 6.48 14.35 11.19
C THR A 499 6.47 13.07 10.34
N ARG A 500 7.08 11.98 10.83
CA ARG A 500 7.14 10.67 10.17
C ARG A 500 6.68 9.58 11.13
N GLU A 501 6.26 8.45 10.59
CA GLU A 501 5.99 7.23 11.36
C GLU A 501 7.18 6.25 11.24
N PRO A 502 7.52 5.49 12.32
CA PRO A 502 6.90 5.55 13.64
C PRO A 502 7.26 6.84 14.41
N ALA A 503 6.30 7.38 15.17
CA ALA A 503 6.52 8.57 15.99
C ALA A 503 7.61 8.37 17.06
N GLY A 504 8.51 9.35 17.17
CA GLY A 504 9.50 9.44 18.24
C GLY A 504 8.98 10.30 19.41
N CYS A 505 9.36 9.94 20.64
CA CYS A 505 9.06 10.68 21.86
C CYS A 505 10.37 11.07 22.53
N VAL A 506 10.46 12.33 22.95
CA VAL A 506 11.63 12.84 23.68
C VAL A 506 11.69 12.19 25.05
N VAL A 507 12.90 11.79 25.47
CA VAL A 507 13.18 11.08 26.72
C VAL A 507 14.25 11.82 27.47
N GLY A 508 14.04 11.99 28.77
CA GLY A 508 15.05 12.47 29.70
C GLY A 508 15.58 11.35 30.58
N ASP A 509 16.88 11.34 30.86
CA ASP A 509 17.47 10.44 31.85
C ASP A 509 18.02 11.23 33.06
N ASN A 510 18.29 10.50 34.15
CA ASN A 510 18.91 11.08 35.34
C ASN A 510 20.44 11.20 35.24
N ILE A 511 21.06 10.64 34.21
CA ILE A 511 22.52 10.44 34.12
C ILE A 511 23.15 11.37 33.08
N SER A 512 22.77 11.23 31.80
CA SER A 512 23.32 12.01 30.69
C SER A 512 22.82 13.46 30.66
N THR A 513 21.78 13.83 31.41
CA THR A 513 21.15 15.17 31.46
C THR A 513 20.65 15.71 30.12
N TYR A 514 20.93 15.04 29.00
CA TYR A 514 20.54 15.44 27.66
C TYR A 514 19.29 14.69 27.24
N LEU A 515 18.51 15.31 26.37
CA LEU A 515 17.30 14.71 25.85
C LEU A 515 17.63 13.86 24.61
N THR A 516 17.08 12.65 24.56
CA THR A 516 17.18 11.74 23.40
C THR A 516 15.80 11.43 22.87
N VAL A 517 15.70 10.75 21.72
CA VAL A 517 14.41 10.30 21.17
C VAL A 517 14.32 8.78 21.21
N GLN A 518 13.22 8.25 21.73
CA GLN A 518 12.84 6.84 21.69
C GLN A 518 11.50 6.68 20.97
N LEU A 519 11.06 5.45 20.69
CA LEU A 519 9.72 5.25 20.12
C LEU A 519 8.65 5.65 21.14
N CYS A 520 7.64 6.38 20.67
CA CYS A 520 6.44 6.62 21.46
C CYS A 520 5.73 5.30 21.77
N ARG A 521 5.03 5.24 22.90
CA ARG A 521 4.16 4.10 23.20
C ARG A 521 2.94 4.10 22.29
N LYS A 522 2.42 2.90 22.01
CA LYS A 522 1.22 2.75 21.21
C LYS A 522 0.03 3.33 21.97
N ARG A 523 -0.99 3.77 21.23
CA ARG A 523 -2.25 4.28 21.78
C ARG A 523 -2.81 3.32 22.84
N GLY A 524 -3.19 3.87 24.00
CA GLY A 524 -3.76 3.11 25.12
C GLY A 524 -2.74 2.45 26.06
N GLN A 525 -1.44 2.54 25.77
CA GLN A 525 -0.40 2.13 26.70
C GLN A 525 -0.01 3.30 27.62
N VAL A 526 0.42 2.98 28.85
CA VAL A 526 0.86 3.99 29.81
C VAL A 526 2.17 4.62 29.33
N VAL A 527 2.20 5.96 29.29
CA VAL A 527 3.40 6.73 28.98
C VAL A 527 4.45 6.53 30.09
N PRO A 528 5.68 6.11 29.75
CA PRO A 528 6.76 5.98 30.71
C PRO A 528 7.12 7.31 31.38
N GLU A 529 7.53 7.27 32.66
CA GLU A 529 7.83 8.50 33.42
C GLU A 529 9.02 9.29 32.85
N ASP A 530 9.95 8.63 32.16
CA ASP A 530 11.12 9.20 31.47
C ASP A 530 10.75 9.89 30.14
N GLN A 531 9.54 9.67 29.64
CA GLN A 531 8.99 10.35 28.46
C GLN A 531 8.00 11.46 28.85
N LYS A 532 7.74 11.64 30.15
CA LYS A 532 6.68 12.51 30.64
C LYS A 532 7.22 13.87 31.06
N PHE A 533 6.61 14.90 30.50
CA PHE A 533 6.89 16.31 30.76
C PHE A 533 5.62 17.04 31.18
N VAL A 534 5.79 18.08 31.99
CA VAL A 534 4.73 19.03 32.34
C VAL A 534 5.10 20.37 31.72
N PHE A 535 4.27 20.84 30.79
CA PHE A 535 4.38 22.17 30.21
C PHE A 535 3.56 23.15 31.04
N ARG A 536 4.24 24.01 31.80
CA ARG A 536 3.60 25.05 32.63
C ARG A 536 3.28 26.31 31.81
N GLU A 537 2.28 27.07 32.25
CA GLU A 537 1.82 28.30 31.58
C GLU A 537 2.92 29.37 31.44
N ASP A 538 3.89 29.39 32.34
CA ASP A 538 5.01 30.33 32.32
C ASP A 538 6.08 30.01 31.25
N GLY A 539 5.97 28.86 30.59
CA GLY A 539 6.95 28.38 29.62
C GLY A 539 7.83 27.24 30.13
N THR A 540 7.76 26.89 31.41
CA THR A 540 8.67 25.88 31.97
C THR A 540 8.27 24.47 31.55
N LEU A 541 9.24 23.74 30.98
CA LEU A 541 9.15 22.30 30.68
C LEU A 541 9.81 21.51 31.82
N LEU A 542 9.00 20.90 32.68
CA LEU A 542 9.46 20.05 33.78
C LEU A 542 9.45 18.59 33.35
N HIS A 543 10.57 17.89 33.47
CA HIS A 543 10.63 16.45 33.28
C HIS A 543 10.22 15.72 34.56
N VAL A 544 9.24 14.81 34.46
CA VAL A 544 8.58 14.20 35.62
C VAL A 544 9.52 13.28 36.40
N MET A 545 10.24 12.38 35.75
CA MET A 545 11.11 11.42 36.46
C MET A 545 12.28 12.12 37.18
N SER A 546 12.91 13.11 36.56
CA SER A 546 14.11 13.76 37.12
C SER A 546 13.79 14.94 38.03
N GLN A 547 12.56 15.45 38.00
CA GLN A 547 12.14 16.70 38.66
C GLN A 547 13.02 17.91 38.29
N LYS A 548 13.61 17.88 37.09
CA LYS A 548 14.44 18.94 36.51
C LYS A 548 13.72 19.64 35.37
N CYS A 549 14.12 20.87 35.11
CA CYS A 549 13.57 21.69 34.03
C CYS A 549 14.48 21.66 32.81
N VAL A 550 13.89 21.71 31.62
CA VAL A 550 14.65 21.77 30.37
C VAL A 550 15.21 23.18 30.19
N GLN A 551 16.54 23.28 30.08
CA GLN A 551 17.27 24.52 29.86
C GLN A 551 18.01 24.49 28.52
N ALA A 552 18.01 25.60 27.80
CA ALA A 552 18.89 25.81 26.66
C ALA A 552 20.33 26.02 27.14
N VAL A 553 21.26 25.16 26.72
CA VAL A 553 22.70 25.30 27.01
C VAL A 553 23.47 25.58 25.72
N ASP A 554 24.47 26.46 25.80
CA ASP A 554 25.24 26.91 24.64
C ASP A 554 26.27 25.90 24.15
N GLN A 555 26.88 25.15 25.06
CA GLN A 555 27.86 24.12 24.74
C GLN A 555 27.57 22.87 25.56
N THR A 556 27.37 21.76 24.85
CA THR A 556 27.39 20.41 25.42
C THR A 556 28.82 19.85 25.48
N ASP A 557 28.97 18.65 26.04
CA ASP A 557 30.17 17.81 25.93
C ASP A 557 30.71 17.69 24.49
N ASN A 558 29.83 17.74 23.49
CA ASN A 558 30.19 17.66 22.07
C ASN A 558 30.27 19.02 21.36
N GLY A 559 30.20 20.13 22.09
CA GLY A 559 30.37 21.50 21.57
C GLY A 559 29.17 22.08 20.81
N THR A 560 28.04 21.36 20.75
CA THR A 560 26.80 21.84 20.11
C THR A 560 25.80 22.36 21.14
N PRO A 561 24.97 23.38 20.83
CA PRO A 561 23.88 23.79 21.70
C PRO A 561 22.81 22.69 21.82
N ALA A 562 22.22 22.49 23.01
CA ALA A 562 21.20 21.46 23.23
C ALA A 562 20.24 21.82 24.36
N PRO A 563 19.03 21.22 24.40
CA PRO A 563 18.21 21.17 25.60
C PRO A 563 18.83 20.19 26.62
N SER A 564 18.99 20.63 27.86
CA SER A 564 19.54 19.83 28.97
C SER A 564 18.69 19.98 30.23
N LEU A 565 18.57 18.91 31.01
CA LEU A 565 17.88 18.86 32.28
C LEU A 565 18.72 19.50 33.39
N GLN A 566 18.26 20.65 33.88
CA GLN A 566 18.91 21.45 34.92
C GLN A 566 17.97 21.69 36.12
N PRO A 567 18.50 22.03 37.31
CA PRO A 567 17.66 22.48 38.42
C PRO A 567 16.72 23.61 37.98
N CYS A 568 15.46 23.52 38.36
CA CYS A 568 14.45 24.49 37.95
C CYS A 568 14.76 25.89 38.49
N SER A 569 14.67 26.90 37.62
CA SER A 569 14.89 28.31 37.93
C SER A 569 13.98 29.20 37.07
N ASP A 570 13.91 30.49 37.41
CA ASP A 570 13.18 31.49 36.61
C ASP A 570 13.97 32.03 35.41
N SER A 571 15.08 31.35 35.06
CA SER A 571 15.91 31.72 33.91
C SER A 571 15.10 31.73 32.61
N PRO A 572 15.24 32.75 31.75
CA PRO A 572 14.58 32.78 30.45
C PRO A 572 15.05 31.61 29.55
N PHE A 573 16.24 31.05 29.80
CA PHE A 573 16.73 29.87 29.10
C PHE A 573 15.97 28.58 29.45
N GLN A 574 15.14 28.59 30.50
CA GLN A 574 14.25 27.48 30.88
C GLN A 574 12.79 27.70 30.47
N LYS A 575 12.50 28.79 29.73
CA LYS A 575 11.15 29.10 29.25
C LYS A 575 11.06 28.81 27.76
N TRP A 576 10.08 28.00 27.38
CA TRP A 576 9.84 27.50 26.04
C TRP A 576 8.43 27.86 25.57
N PHE A 577 8.22 27.88 24.26
CA PHE A 577 6.90 28.08 23.66
C PHE A 577 6.88 27.46 22.26
N PHE A 578 5.70 27.04 21.80
CA PHE A 578 5.53 26.59 20.43
C PHE A 578 5.22 27.76 19.50
N GLU A 579 5.76 27.70 18.29
CA GLU A 579 5.44 28.60 17.20
C GLU A 579 5.24 27.78 15.92
N GLU A 580 4.05 27.84 15.34
CA GLU A 580 3.75 27.13 14.09
C GLU A 580 4.49 27.75 12.90
N ARG A 581 4.60 29.09 12.86
CA ARG A 581 5.09 29.85 11.71
C ARG A 581 6.08 30.90 12.16
N ILE A 582 7.16 31.08 11.40
CA ILE A 582 8.02 32.24 11.59
C ILE A 582 7.18 33.47 11.28
N SER A 583 7.01 34.34 12.27
CA SER A 583 6.43 35.67 12.07
C SER A 583 7.32 36.43 11.07
N VAL A 584 6.77 36.72 9.88
CA VAL A 584 7.45 37.50 8.82
C VAL A 584 7.45 38.99 9.18
#